data_AF-A0A9E6BGG1-F1
#
_entry.id   AF-A0A9E6BGG1-F1
#
_cell.length_a   1.000
_cell.length_b   1.000
_cell.length_c   1.000
_cell.angle_alpha   90.00
_cell.angle_beta   90.00
_cell.angle_gamma   90.00
#
_symmetry.space_group_name_H-M   'P 1'
#
loop_
_entity.id
_entity.type
_entity.pdbx_description
1 polymer ?
#
loop_
_entity_poly.entity_id
_entity_poly.type
_entity_poly.pdbx_seq_one_letter_code
_entity_poly.pdbx_strand_id
1 'polypeptide(L)'
;MKSIQAEFDKDSKKITIKDDAGQEDWAAVCEKFNDDVSRICDVTDKEDYTGLFECFDDENRSFFYLVRENKDLYRMKHKHFRDNLGLK
;
A
#
# COMPACT_ATOMS: atom_id res chain seq x y z
N MET A 1 -11.25 2.73 -2.58
CA MET A 1 -10.35 1.55 -2.59
C MET A 1 -10.19 1.11 -1.14
N LYS A 2 -10.01 -0.17 -0.80
CA LYS A 2 -9.93 -0.54 0.63
C LYS A 2 -8.50 -0.44 1.14
N SER A 3 -8.33 0.08 2.35
CA SER A 3 -7.05 0.13 3.05
C SER A 3 -7.18 -0.39 4.49
N ILE A 4 -6.06 -0.78 5.08
CA ILE A 4 -5.96 -1.13 6.51
C ILE A 4 -4.61 -0.65 7.05
N GLN A 5 -4.60 -0.17 8.29
CA GLN A 5 -3.36 0.24 8.94
C GLN A 5 -2.45 -0.97 9.18
N ALA A 6 -1.16 -0.77 8.90
CA ALA A 6 -0.12 -1.77 9.05
C ALA A 6 1.06 -1.19 9.84
N GLU A 7 1.87 -2.10 10.33
CA GLU A 7 3.21 -1.84 10.83
C GLU A 7 4.22 -2.38 9.82
N PHE A 8 5.26 -1.60 9.59
CA PHE A 8 6.34 -1.97 8.68
C PHE A 8 7.67 -1.82 9.37
N ASP A 9 8.37 -2.93 9.51
CA ASP A 9 9.76 -2.96 9.95
C ASP A 9 10.66 -2.75 8.73
N LYS A 10 11.37 -1.61 8.70
CA LYS A 10 12.25 -1.25 7.57
C LYS A 10 13.49 -2.15 7.47
N ASP A 11 13.96 -2.72 8.58
CA ASP A 11 15.17 -3.56 8.61
C ASP A 11 14.87 -4.97 8.14
N SER A 12 13.80 -5.57 8.65
CA SER A 12 13.39 -6.94 8.28
C SER A 12 12.45 -6.98 7.06
N LYS A 13 11.98 -5.83 6.59
CA LYS A 13 10.92 -5.67 5.57
C LYS A 13 9.63 -6.41 5.93
N LYS A 14 9.41 -6.67 7.22
CA LYS A 14 8.24 -7.40 7.70
C LYS A 14 7.04 -6.47 7.74
N ILE A 15 5.93 -6.92 7.18
CA ILE A 15 4.66 -6.21 7.19
C ILE A 15 3.67 -6.96 8.09
N THR A 16 3.16 -6.28 9.11
CA THR A 16 2.14 -6.78 10.03
C THR A 16 0.91 -5.90 9.94
N ILE A 17 -0.28 -6.50 9.89
CA ILE A 17 -1.51 -5.72 10.05
C ILE A 17 -1.56 -5.35 11.53
N LYS A 18 -1.81 -4.08 11.82
CA LYS A 18 -1.87 -3.63 13.21
C LYS A 18 -3.07 -4.29 13.90
N ASP A 19 -2.89 -4.76 15.12
CA ASP A 19 -3.98 -5.35 15.91
C ASP A 19 -5.12 -4.32 16.07
N ASP A 20 -6.36 -4.79 15.94
CA ASP A 20 -7.60 -3.97 15.94
C ASP A 20 -7.73 -2.94 14.81
N ALA A 21 -6.91 -3.01 13.75
CA ALA A 21 -7.06 -2.13 12.61
C ALA A 21 -8.37 -2.41 11.84
N GLY A 22 -9.19 -1.37 11.70
CA GLY A 22 -10.39 -1.39 10.85
C GLY A 22 -10.06 -1.22 9.38
N GLN A 23 -10.93 -1.72 8.49
CA GLN A 23 -10.87 -1.35 7.08
C GLN A 23 -11.32 0.10 6.91
N GLU A 24 -10.54 0.87 6.16
CA GLU A 24 -10.79 2.28 5.84
C GLU A 24 -10.93 2.45 4.31
N ASP A 25 -11.60 3.52 3.89
CA ASP A 25 -11.55 3.91 2.48
C ASP A 25 -10.25 4.67 2.22
N TRP A 26 -9.47 4.17 1.27
CA TRP A 26 -8.16 4.72 0.91
C TRP A 26 -8.23 6.17 0.48
N ALA A 27 -9.30 6.59 -0.21
CA ALA A 27 -9.45 7.99 -0.62
C ALA A 27 -9.53 8.92 0.61
N ALA A 28 -10.31 8.53 1.62
CA ALA A 28 -10.40 9.26 2.88
C ALA A 28 -9.07 9.25 3.66
N VAL A 29 -8.31 8.16 3.58
CA VAL A 29 -6.95 8.09 4.16
C VAL A 29 -6.02 9.06 3.47
N CYS A 30 -5.99 9.13 2.13
CA CYS A 30 -5.18 10.11 1.41
C CYS A 30 -5.55 11.54 1.80
N GLU A 31 -6.84 11.88 1.82
CA GLU A 31 -7.31 13.20 2.23
C GLU A 31 -6.87 13.56 3.66
N LYS A 32 -6.93 12.59 4.59
CA LYS A 32 -6.47 12.77 5.98
C LYS A 32 -4.98 13.12 6.08
N PHE A 33 -4.17 12.64 5.15
CA PHE A 33 -2.73 12.89 5.09
C PHE A 33 -2.37 13.94 4.03
N ASN A 34 -3.31 14.81 3.63
CA ASN A 34 -3.09 15.86 2.64
C ASN A 34 -2.51 15.35 1.30
N ASP A 35 -2.90 14.13 0.90
CA ASP A 35 -2.36 13.39 -0.24
C ASP A 35 -0.84 13.12 -0.18
N ASP A 36 -0.19 13.35 0.96
CA ASP A 36 1.22 13.03 1.20
C ASP A 36 1.39 11.54 1.51
N VAL A 37 1.27 10.74 0.44
CA VAL A 37 1.33 9.28 0.47
C VAL A 37 2.31 8.75 -0.57
N SER A 38 3.11 7.77 -0.17
CA SER A 38 4.15 7.17 -1.01
C SER A 38 4.07 5.65 -1.00
N ARG A 39 4.12 5.01 -2.18
CA ARG A 39 4.16 3.55 -2.29
C ARG A 39 5.55 3.05 -1.91
N ILE A 40 5.62 2.13 -0.95
CA ILE A 40 6.87 1.52 -0.48
C ILE A 40 7.19 0.25 -1.28
N CYS A 41 6.24 -0.68 -1.36
CA CYS A 41 6.44 -1.93 -2.09
C CYS A 41 5.12 -2.56 -2.53
N ASP A 42 5.24 -3.51 -3.45
CA ASP A 42 4.14 -4.41 -3.79
C ASP A 42 4.02 -5.50 -2.74
N VAL A 43 2.78 -5.82 -2.41
CA VAL A 43 2.45 -6.87 -1.45
C VAL A 43 1.77 -7.98 -2.20
N THR A 44 2.32 -9.19 -2.09
CA THR A 44 1.85 -10.37 -2.83
C THR A 44 1.44 -11.53 -1.92
N ASP A 45 1.80 -11.41 -0.65
CA ASP A 45 1.70 -12.43 0.39
C ASP A 45 0.57 -12.14 1.41
N LYS A 46 -0.10 -10.99 1.31
CA LYS A 46 -1.22 -10.60 2.19
C LYS A 46 -2.54 -10.60 1.44
N GLU A 47 -3.17 -11.77 1.37
CA GLU A 47 -4.52 -12.07 0.86
C GLU A 47 -5.05 -11.16 -0.27
N ASP A 48 -5.58 -10.00 0.12
CA ASP A 48 -6.35 -9.08 -0.71
C ASP A 48 -5.68 -7.72 -0.93
N TYR A 49 -4.54 -7.44 -0.28
CA TYR A 49 -3.81 -6.18 -0.40
C TYR A 49 -2.66 -6.31 -1.42
N THR A 50 -2.48 -5.28 -2.23
CA THR A 50 -1.56 -5.30 -3.39
C THR A 50 -0.36 -4.38 -3.22
N GLY A 51 -0.43 -3.43 -2.29
CA GLY A 51 0.65 -2.48 -2.06
C GLY A 51 0.70 -1.98 -0.63
N LEU A 52 1.90 -1.68 -0.18
CA LEU A 52 2.18 -0.97 1.06
C LEU A 52 2.45 0.50 0.74
N PHE A 53 1.80 1.39 1.47
CA PHE A 53 1.96 2.83 1.37
C PHE A 53 2.40 3.40 2.72
N GLU A 54 3.27 4.41 2.68
CA GLU A 54 3.66 5.26 3.81
C GLU A 54 2.95 6.60 3.64
N CYS A 55 2.28 7.06 4.70
CA CYS A 55 1.61 8.35 4.77
C CYS A 55 2.26 9.19 5.86
N PHE A 56 2.36 10.50 5.65
CA PHE A 56 2.93 11.43 6.61
C PHE A 56 1.85 12.32 7.21
N ASP A 57 1.77 12.40 8.55
CA ASP A 57 0.94 13.42 9.19
C ASP A 57 1.64 14.79 9.21
N ASP A 58 0.92 15.82 9.67
CA ASP A 58 1.44 17.17 9.81
C ASP A 58 2.62 17.28 10.79
N GLU A 59 2.81 16.29 11.66
CA GLU A 59 3.94 16.17 12.58
C GLU A 59 5.10 15.36 11.98
N ASN A 60 5.02 15.05 10.68
CA ASN A 60 5.99 14.26 9.92
C ASN A 60 6.20 12.84 10.48
N ARG A 61 5.16 12.26 11.10
CA ARG A 61 5.14 10.88 11.57
C ARG A 61 4.68 9.97 10.44
N SER A 62 5.46 8.92 10.19
CA SER A 62 5.13 7.88 9.22
C SER A 62 4.03 6.95 9.74
N PHE A 63 3.01 6.72 8.92
CA PHE A 63 2.00 5.68 9.09
C PHE A 63 2.00 4.77 7.89
N PHE A 64 1.84 3.46 8.11
CA PHE A 64 1.82 2.49 7.01
C PHE A 64 0.41 1.95 6.79
N TYR A 65 0.04 1.82 5.52
CA TYR A 65 -1.23 1.26 5.11
C TYR A 65 -1.05 0.21 4.03
N LEU A 66 -1.71 -0.92 4.22
CA LEU A 66 -1.91 -1.90 3.17
C LEU A 66 -3.13 -1.48 2.36
N VAL A 67 -2.96 -1.39 1.04
CA VAL A 67 -4.01 -0.93 0.12
C VAL A 67 -4.33 -2.04 -0.87
N ARG A 68 -5.63 -2.31 -0.99
CA ARG A 68 -6.18 -3.15 -2.05
C ARG A 68 -6.48 -2.25 -3.23
N GLU A 69 -5.49 -2.14 -4.12
CA GLU A 69 -5.74 -1.54 -5.42
C GLU A 69 -6.65 -2.46 -6.22
N ASN A 70 -7.54 -1.89 -7.02
CA ASN A 70 -8.45 -2.70 -7.82
C ASN A 70 -7.62 -3.63 -8.75
N LYS A 71 -7.92 -4.93 -8.74
CA LYS A 71 -7.13 -5.98 -9.42
C LYS A 71 -6.96 -5.68 -10.92
N ASP A 72 -7.88 -4.95 -11.52
CA ASP A 72 -7.82 -4.55 -12.92
C ASP A 72 -6.72 -3.51 -13.21
N LEU A 73 -6.52 -2.54 -12.31
CA LEU A 73 -5.44 -1.54 -12.41
C LEU A 73 -4.07 -2.15 -12.11
N TYR A 74 -4.01 -3.05 -11.10
CA TYR A 74 -2.77 -3.75 -10.74
C TYR A 74 -2.31 -4.72 -11.84
N ARG A 75 -3.21 -5.54 -12.39
CA ARG A 75 -2.89 -6.47 -13.50
C ARG A 75 -2.40 -5.74 -14.75
N MET A 76 -2.97 -4.57 -15.07
CA MET A 76 -2.44 -3.74 -16.15
C MET A 76 -1.01 -3.29 -15.85
N LYS A 77 -0.75 -2.65 -14.69
CA LYS A 77 0.62 -2.19 -14.35
C LYS A 77 1.64 -3.33 -14.35
N HIS A 78 1.30 -4.50 -13.82
CA HIS A 78 2.19 -5.67 -13.79
C HIS A 78 2.44 -6.25 -15.18
N LYS A 79 1.42 -6.29 -16.05
CA LYS A 79 1.57 -6.70 -17.46
C LYS A 79 2.51 -5.76 -18.20
N HIS A 80 2.30 -4.44 -18.08
CA HIS A 80 3.17 -3.44 -18.70
C HIS A 80 4.61 -3.47 -18.16
N PHE A 81 4.80 -3.75 -16.86
CA PHE A 81 6.13 -3.91 -16.28
C PHE A 81 6.88 -5.13 -16.83
N ARG A 82 6.19 -6.28 -16.96
CA ARG A 82 6.78 -7.49 -17.58
C ARG A 82 7.08 -7.30 -19.06
N ASP A 83 6.17 -6.65 -19.78
CA ASP A 83 6.36 -6.35 -21.20
C ASP A 83 7.56 -5.39 -21.42
N ASN A 84 7.76 -4.41 -20.53
CA ASN A 84 8.91 -3.51 -20.56
C ASN A 84 10.25 -4.16 -20.17
N LEU A 85 10.23 -5.32 -19.52
CA LEU A 85 11.44 -6.11 -19.21
C LEU A 85 11.86 -7.05 -20.36
N GLY A 86 11.11 -7.09 -21.48
CA GLY A 86 11.48 -7.85 -22.67
C GLY A 86 11.44 -9.38 -22.50
N LEU A 87 10.84 -9.88 -21.41
CA LEU A 87 10.68 -11.31 -21.15
C LEU A 87 9.49 -11.83 -21.97
N LYS A 88 9.77 -12.23 -23.22
CA LYS A 88 8.87 -13.02 -24.07
C LYS A 88 9.06 -14.51 -23.82
#